data_AF-A0A1F8GCW0-F1
#
_entry.id   AF-A0A1F8GCW0-F1
#
_cell.length_a   1.000
_cell.length_b   1.000
_cell.length_c   1.000
_cell.angle_alpha   90.00
_cell.angle_beta   90.00
_cell.angle_gamma   90.00
#
_symmetry.space_group_name_H-M   'P 1'
#
loop_
_entity.id
_entity.type
_entity.pdbx_description
1 polymer ?
#
loop_
_entity_poly.entity_id
_entity_poly.type
_entity_poly.pdbx_seq_one_letter_code
_entity_poly.pdbx_strand_id
1 'polypeptide(L)'
;MLDIKQFLLAIKQIAEEKGIPEQSVLETVEAAIAAAYKRDYGKKGQIIKAKLDQETGDIEVTQTHYVVEGMDEEGNITGQLPIKLIEEKPDFLEMEARPRRRQGVEALPKSEIENKEEEELKIKFNPEKHILLEDAKKKNKKAKVGDELITNLETHTDFGRIAAQTAKQVVIQRLREAERGAIYEEFKKREGEVVSGVIQRKEGLLVFVDIGKTNGILTTTEQVPGENYRIGSRLRFLILKVDETPRGPVVILSRAHSKLVHGLFQMEVPEIDSGSVEVKAIAREAGSRTKIAVTSKESGVDPIGSLVGQKGVRVQTVINELSGEKIDIIMWSEKETEFISNSFSPAKVLNVKIIDNDRRHALVEVSDDQFSLAIGKRGQNVRLAAKLTGWKIDVRSPKEKVGFDEVETPKEETEEAQGAEK
;
A
#
# COMPACT_ATOMS: atom_id res chain seq x y z
N MET A 1 -7.01 -42.23 -12.30
CA MET A 1 -6.12 -41.83 -11.20
C MET A 1 -5.37 -40.60 -11.65
N LEU A 2 -5.43 -39.49 -10.93
CA LEU A 2 -4.45 -38.42 -11.12
C LEU A 2 -3.14 -38.97 -10.58
N ASP A 3 -2.14 -39.15 -11.44
CA ASP A 3 -0.84 -39.68 -11.05
C ASP A 3 -0.19 -38.72 -10.06
N ILE A 4 0.02 -39.14 -8.81
CA ILE A 4 0.56 -38.27 -7.76
C ILE A 4 2.02 -37.87 -8.08
N LYS A 5 2.72 -38.70 -8.88
CA LYS A 5 4.01 -38.35 -9.49
C LYS A 5 3.90 -37.20 -10.50
N GLN A 6 2.85 -37.16 -11.33
CA GLN A 6 2.59 -36.01 -12.20
C GLN A 6 2.25 -34.75 -11.39
N PHE A 7 1.60 -34.91 -10.23
CA PHE A 7 1.31 -33.81 -9.33
C PHE A 7 2.58 -33.21 -8.68
N LEU A 8 3.51 -34.05 -8.23
CA LEU A 8 4.81 -33.61 -7.71
C LEU A 8 5.67 -32.93 -8.79
N LEU A 9 5.69 -33.46 -10.02
CA LEU A 9 6.39 -32.83 -11.15
C LEU A 9 5.79 -31.46 -11.50
N ALA A 10 4.46 -31.34 -11.46
CA ALA A 10 3.78 -30.06 -11.69
C ALA A 10 4.08 -29.04 -10.57
N ILE A 11 4.17 -29.48 -9.31
CA ILE A 11 4.57 -28.60 -8.19
C ILE A 11 6.00 -28.09 -8.40
N LYS A 12 6.94 -28.99 -8.74
CA LYS A 12 8.34 -28.62 -9.00
C LYS A 12 8.45 -27.61 -10.14
N GLN A 13 7.76 -27.86 -11.24
CA GLN A 13 7.74 -26.94 -12.39
C GLN A 13 7.16 -25.57 -12.02
N ILE A 14 6.04 -25.54 -11.28
CA ILE A 14 5.41 -24.28 -10.84
C ILE A 14 6.31 -23.53 -9.84
N ALA A 15 6.98 -24.24 -8.93
CA ALA A 15 7.90 -23.66 -7.97
C ALA A 15 9.12 -23.03 -8.65
N GLU A 16 9.70 -23.72 -9.65
CA GLU A 16 10.82 -23.21 -10.46
C GLU A 16 10.43 -22.01 -11.33
N GLU A 17 9.30 -22.08 -12.04
CA GLU A 17 8.84 -20.99 -12.93
C GLU A 17 8.53 -19.69 -12.18
N LYS A 18 8.17 -19.79 -10.89
CA LYS A 18 7.67 -18.67 -10.09
C LYS A 18 8.59 -18.27 -8.93
N GLY A 19 9.71 -18.97 -8.76
CA GLY A 19 10.72 -18.67 -7.74
C GLY A 19 10.23 -18.92 -6.30
N ILE A 20 9.32 -19.87 -6.10
CA ILE A 20 8.80 -20.21 -4.77
C ILE A 20 9.61 -21.39 -4.21
N PRO A 21 10.07 -21.37 -2.94
CA PRO A 21 10.76 -22.51 -2.33
C PRO A 21 9.86 -23.75 -2.31
N GLU A 22 10.32 -24.85 -2.92
CA GLU A 22 9.57 -26.13 -2.99
C GLU A 22 9.14 -26.61 -1.59
N GLN A 23 10.04 -26.49 -0.62
CA GLN A 23 9.81 -26.91 0.75
C GLN A 23 8.62 -26.19 1.41
N SER A 24 8.46 -24.89 1.16
CA SER A 24 7.34 -24.10 1.69
C SER A 24 5.99 -24.56 1.12
N VAL A 25 5.98 -24.97 -0.16
CA VAL A 25 4.78 -25.49 -0.82
C VAL A 25 4.42 -26.86 -0.25
N LEU A 26 5.40 -27.74 -0.08
CA LEU A 26 5.19 -29.10 0.47
C LEU A 26 4.63 -29.05 1.89
N GLU A 27 5.23 -28.24 2.78
CA GLU A 27 4.74 -28.06 4.16
C GLU A 27 3.28 -27.58 4.21
N THR A 28 2.91 -26.68 3.31
CA THR A 28 1.53 -26.16 3.25
C THR A 28 0.55 -27.21 2.73
N VAL A 29 0.98 -28.01 1.74
CA VAL A 29 0.18 -29.11 1.20
C VAL A 29 -0.04 -30.18 2.27
N GLU A 30 1.00 -30.55 3.02
CA GLU A 30 0.90 -31.49 4.15
C GLU A 30 -0.07 -31.00 5.23
N ALA A 31 0.05 -29.74 5.65
CA ALA A 31 -0.85 -29.14 6.64
C ALA A 31 -2.32 -29.12 6.15
N ALA A 32 -2.54 -28.83 4.87
CA ALA A 32 -3.88 -28.78 4.30
C ALA A 32 -4.50 -30.17 4.10
N ILE A 33 -3.70 -31.18 3.72
CA ILE A 33 -4.14 -32.57 3.64
C ILE A 33 -4.51 -33.08 5.04
N ALA A 34 -3.73 -32.74 6.07
CA ALA A 34 -4.04 -33.07 7.46
C ALA A 34 -5.35 -32.41 7.93
N ALA A 35 -5.57 -31.14 7.59
CA ALA A 35 -6.81 -30.42 7.90
C ALA A 35 -8.02 -31.02 7.17
N ALA A 36 -7.87 -31.43 5.91
CA ALA A 36 -8.92 -32.09 5.14
C ALA A 36 -9.26 -33.47 5.73
N TYR A 37 -8.26 -34.26 6.12
CA TYR A 37 -8.47 -35.53 6.82
C TYR A 37 -9.24 -35.30 8.13
N LYS A 38 -8.85 -34.29 8.92
CA LYS A 38 -9.51 -33.95 10.18
C LYS A 38 -10.98 -33.57 9.99
N ARG A 39 -11.33 -32.89 8.89
CA ARG A 39 -12.70 -32.47 8.60
C ARG A 39 -13.59 -33.64 8.19
N ASP A 40 -13.06 -34.55 7.38
CA ASP A 40 -13.86 -35.60 6.74
C ASP A 40 -13.86 -36.91 7.55
N TYR A 41 -12.77 -37.21 8.28
CA TYR A 41 -12.57 -38.45 9.04
C TYR A 41 -12.17 -38.24 10.51
N GLY A 42 -11.81 -37.01 10.89
CA GLY A 42 -11.29 -36.72 12.23
C GLY A 42 -12.36 -36.53 13.30
N LYS A 43 -11.96 -36.73 14.57
CA LYS A 43 -12.75 -36.38 15.76
C LYS A 43 -12.30 -35.05 16.34
N LYS A 44 -13.21 -34.34 17.03
CA LYS A 44 -12.91 -33.05 17.68
C LYS A 44 -11.76 -33.23 18.69
N GLY A 45 -10.65 -32.52 18.45
CA GLY A 45 -9.49 -32.53 19.34
C GLY A 45 -8.27 -33.27 18.82
N GLN A 46 -8.36 -34.05 17.74
CA GLN A 46 -7.21 -34.80 17.20
C GLN A 46 -6.13 -33.88 16.61
N ILE A 47 -4.87 -34.27 16.81
CA ILE A 47 -3.68 -33.70 16.17
C ILE A 47 -3.26 -34.67 15.06
N ILE A 48 -3.58 -34.30 13.83
CA ILE A 48 -3.30 -35.10 12.65
C ILE A 48 -2.17 -34.41 11.90
N LYS A 49 -1.12 -35.17 11.56
CA LYS A 49 -0.02 -34.75 10.71
C LYS A 49 -0.02 -35.64 9.47
N ALA A 50 0.00 -35.04 8.29
CA ALA A 50 0.18 -35.76 7.04
C ALA A 50 1.63 -35.56 6.58
N LYS A 51 2.26 -36.61 6.07
CA LYS A 51 3.54 -36.54 5.38
C LYS A 51 3.36 -37.00 3.95
N LEU A 52 3.94 -36.25 3.02
CA LEU A 52 3.97 -36.61 1.61
C LEU A 52 5.37 -37.07 1.26
N ASP A 53 5.50 -38.33 0.83
CA ASP A 53 6.77 -38.85 0.34
C ASP A 53 7.06 -38.30 -1.07
N GLN A 54 8.25 -37.71 -1.23
CA GLN A 54 8.68 -37.03 -2.45
C GLN A 54 9.06 -38.00 -3.58
N GLU A 55 9.37 -39.26 -3.28
CA GLU A 55 9.79 -40.25 -4.28
C GLU A 55 8.62 -41.14 -4.75
N THR A 56 7.77 -41.55 -3.80
CA THR A 56 6.65 -42.47 -4.05
C THR A 56 5.36 -41.71 -4.38
N GLY A 57 5.18 -40.50 -3.82
CA GLY A 57 3.93 -39.75 -3.90
C GLY A 57 2.85 -40.28 -2.95
N ASP A 58 3.21 -41.19 -2.04
CA ASP A 58 2.26 -41.72 -1.05
C ASP A 58 2.10 -40.74 0.12
N ILE A 59 0.86 -40.67 0.62
CA ILE A 59 0.49 -39.81 1.74
C ILE A 59 0.32 -40.69 2.97
N GLU A 60 1.19 -40.49 3.96
CA GLU A 60 1.05 -41.10 5.28
C GLU A 60 0.36 -40.12 6.23
N VAL A 61 -0.80 -40.51 6.76
CA VAL A 61 -1.52 -39.73 7.76
C VAL A 61 -1.26 -40.33 9.13
N THR A 62 -0.82 -39.50 10.08
CA THR A 62 -0.46 -39.92 11.42
C THR A 62 -1.19 -39.09 12.47
N GLN A 63 -1.59 -39.71 13.57
CA GLN A 63 -2.14 -39.05 14.76
C GLN A 63 -1.06 -38.98 15.83
N THR A 64 -0.83 -37.77 16.35
CA THR A 64 0.10 -37.55 17.48
C THR A 64 -0.67 -37.54 18.79
N HIS A 65 -0.25 -38.36 19.75
CA HIS A 65 -0.72 -38.33 21.14
C HIS A 65 0.44 -37.91 22.04
N TYR A 66 0.18 -37.05 23.02
CA TYR A 66 1.16 -36.71 24.05
C TYR A 66 1.08 -37.69 25.22
N VAL A 67 2.23 -38.21 25.64
CA VAL A 67 2.31 -39.13 26.78
C VAL A 67 2.24 -38.35 28.09
N VAL A 68 1.22 -38.64 28.89
CA VAL A 68 0.98 -38.01 30.20
C VAL A 68 1.11 -39.02 31.33
N GLU A 69 1.47 -38.54 32.52
CA GLU A 69 1.74 -39.40 33.68
C GLU A 69 0.45 -39.93 34.32
N GLY A 70 -0.58 -39.09 34.44
CA GLY A 70 -1.85 -39.44 35.08
C GLY A 70 -2.94 -38.38 34.94
N MET A 71 -4.09 -38.65 35.57
CA MET A 71 -5.24 -37.76 35.64
C MET A 71 -5.62 -37.60 37.13
N ASP A 72 -5.89 -36.36 37.58
CA ASP A 72 -6.39 -36.10 38.93
C ASP A 72 -7.91 -36.41 39.05
N GLU A 73 -8.45 -36.38 40.26
CA GLU A 73 -9.89 -36.63 40.52
C GLU A 73 -10.82 -35.58 39.86
N GLU A 74 -10.28 -34.43 39.47
CA GLU A 74 -11.00 -33.33 38.79
C GLU A 74 -10.92 -33.45 37.25
N GLY A 75 -10.11 -34.38 36.75
CA GLY A 75 -9.90 -34.68 35.35
C GLY A 75 -8.88 -33.81 34.61
N ASN A 76 -7.97 -33.19 35.34
CA ASN A 76 -6.79 -32.51 34.82
C ASN A 76 -5.61 -33.47 34.68
N ILE A 77 -4.70 -33.13 33.79
CA ILE A 77 -3.48 -33.88 33.54
C ILE A 77 -2.48 -33.60 34.65
N THR A 78 -1.84 -34.63 35.17
CA THR A 78 -0.73 -34.51 36.13
C THR A 78 0.60 -34.74 35.42
N GLY A 79 1.59 -33.84 35.62
CA GLY A 79 2.97 -33.97 35.15
C GLY A 79 3.53 -32.76 34.39
N GLN A 80 4.86 -32.74 34.20
CA GLN A 80 5.55 -31.70 33.42
C GLN A 80 5.18 -31.80 31.93
N LEU A 81 4.59 -30.72 31.38
CA LEU A 81 4.31 -30.65 29.95
C LEU A 81 5.59 -30.43 29.12
N PRO A 82 5.66 -30.96 27.89
CA PRO A 82 6.67 -30.54 26.93
C PRO A 82 6.45 -29.07 26.57
N ILE A 83 7.53 -28.29 26.59
CA ILE A 83 7.60 -26.84 26.34
C ILE A 83 6.88 -26.42 25.02
N LYS A 84 6.73 -27.32 24.05
CA LYS A 84 6.05 -27.03 22.76
C LYS A 84 4.54 -26.81 22.84
N LEU A 85 3.85 -27.30 23.87
CA LEU A 85 2.41 -27.01 24.05
C LEU A 85 2.14 -25.54 24.42
N ILE A 86 3.19 -24.83 24.85
CA ILE A 86 3.15 -23.40 25.21
C ILE A 86 3.44 -22.52 23.98
N GLU A 87 4.16 -23.03 22.97
CA GLU A 87 4.54 -22.27 21.76
C GLU A 87 3.49 -22.31 20.64
N GLU A 88 2.71 -23.39 20.51
CA GLU A 88 1.54 -23.40 19.65
C GLU A 88 0.43 -22.56 20.29
N LYS A 89 0.45 -21.25 19.99
CA LYS A 89 -0.62 -20.31 20.32
C LYS A 89 -1.98 -21.00 20.13
N PRO A 90 -2.87 -20.99 21.15
CA PRO A 90 -4.19 -21.57 21.00
C PRO A 90 -4.93 -20.86 19.87
N ASP A 91 -5.47 -21.66 18.96
CA ASP A 91 -6.32 -21.24 17.86
C ASP A 91 -7.35 -20.20 18.34
N PHE A 92 -7.18 -18.96 17.87
CA PHE A 92 -8.18 -17.90 18.00
C PHE A 92 -9.39 -18.24 17.11
N LEU A 93 -10.29 -19.10 17.59
CA LEU A 93 -11.60 -19.27 16.95
C LEU A 93 -12.78 -19.59 17.89
N GLU A 94 -12.55 -19.76 19.20
CA GLU A 94 -13.66 -20.00 20.16
C GLU A 94 -13.97 -18.82 21.10
N MET A 95 -13.37 -17.65 20.89
CA MET A 95 -13.59 -16.47 21.76
C MET A 95 -14.43 -15.33 21.16
N GLU A 96 -15.28 -15.62 20.15
CA GLU A 96 -16.27 -14.64 19.64
C GLU A 96 -17.68 -14.74 20.27
N ALA A 97 -17.93 -15.68 21.20
CA ALA A 97 -19.26 -15.85 21.80
C ALA A 97 -19.45 -15.25 23.20
N ARG A 98 -18.59 -14.32 23.66
CA ARG A 98 -18.82 -13.59 24.93
C ARG A 98 -18.79 -12.08 24.71
N PRO A 99 -19.81 -11.33 25.19
CA PRO A 99 -19.88 -9.89 24.98
C PRO A 99 -18.76 -9.20 25.74
N ARG A 100 -18.02 -8.34 25.03
CA ARG A 100 -16.93 -7.51 25.58
C ARG A 100 -17.46 -6.60 26.69
N ARG A 101 -17.06 -6.83 27.94
CA ARG A 101 -17.01 -5.76 28.95
C ARG A 101 -15.62 -5.14 28.92
N ARG A 102 -15.61 -3.83 28.63
CA ARG A 102 -14.45 -2.93 28.63
C ARG A 102 -13.85 -2.88 30.04
N GLN A 103 -12.53 -2.99 30.13
CA GLN A 103 -11.66 -2.00 30.80
C GLN A 103 -10.20 -2.33 30.46
N GLY A 104 -9.45 -1.28 30.15
CA GLY A 104 -8.07 -1.37 29.67
C GLY A 104 -7.10 -1.87 30.72
N VAL A 105 -5.99 -2.42 30.22
CA VAL A 105 -4.76 -2.58 30.99
C VAL A 105 -3.61 -2.29 30.03
N GLU A 106 -2.73 -1.40 30.49
CA GLU A 106 -1.49 -0.97 29.87
C GLU A 106 -0.52 -2.13 29.65
N ALA A 107 0.37 -1.96 28.67
CA ALA A 107 1.46 -2.89 28.41
C ALA A 107 2.50 -2.84 29.55
N LEU A 108 2.74 -3.98 30.20
CA LEU A 108 3.77 -4.14 31.23
C LEU A 108 5.16 -4.36 30.59
N PRO A 109 6.25 -3.87 31.22
CA PRO A 109 7.61 -3.91 30.68
C PRO A 109 8.32 -5.25 30.91
N LYS A 110 9.32 -5.51 30.05
CA LYS A 110 10.06 -6.79 29.86
C LYS A 110 10.99 -7.25 31.01
N SER A 111 10.84 -6.79 32.25
CA SER A 111 11.80 -7.07 33.33
C SER A 111 11.32 -8.01 34.44
N GLU A 112 10.22 -8.74 34.24
CA GLU A 112 9.70 -9.75 35.20
C GLU A 112 9.76 -11.19 34.66
N ILE A 113 10.82 -11.54 33.91
CA ILE A 113 10.93 -12.87 33.28
C ILE A 113 11.66 -13.90 34.18
N GLU A 114 12.23 -13.51 35.33
CA GLU A 114 13.12 -14.43 36.07
C GLU A 114 12.58 -15.08 37.34
N ASN A 115 11.35 -14.83 37.79
CA ASN A 115 10.79 -15.60 38.91
C ASN A 115 9.25 -15.72 38.81
N LYS A 116 8.78 -16.64 37.98
CA LYS A 116 7.45 -17.24 38.18
C LYS A 116 7.62 -18.74 38.32
N GLU A 117 7.49 -19.16 39.56
CA GLU A 117 7.23 -20.54 39.96
C GLU A 117 6.11 -21.13 39.09
N GLU A 118 6.22 -22.44 38.89
CA GLU A 118 5.36 -23.31 38.11
C GLU A 118 3.87 -23.06 38.41
N GLU A 119 3.22 -22.16 37.65
CA GLU A 119 1.77 -22.14 37.56
C GLU A 119 1.35 -23.40 36.81
N GLU A 120 0.96 -24.44 37.57
CA GLU A 120 0.31 -25.63 37.06
C GLU A 120 -0.92 -25.23 36.23
N LEU A 121 -0.76 -25.14 34.91
CA LEU A 121 -1.87 -25.01 33.98
C LEU A 121 -2.74 -26.28 34.14
N LYS A 122 -3.86 -26.16 34.85
CA LYS A 122 -4.89 -27.21 34.97
C LYS A 122 -5.51 -27.47 33.59
N ILE A 123 -4.85 -28.29 32.78
CA ILE A 123 -5.30 -28.69 31.44
C ILE A 123 -6.15 -29.95 31.58
N LYS A 124 -7.40 -29.88 31.14
CA LYS A 124 -8.33 -31.02 31.15
C LYS A 124 -7.87 -32.13 30.20
N PHE A 125 -7.90 -33.38 30.67
CA PHE A 125 -7.52 -34.54 29.87
C PHE A 125 -8.46 -34.71 28.66
N ASN A 126 -7.88 -34.81 27.45
CA ASN A 126 -8.61 -35.15 26.23
C ASN A 126 -8.06 -36.49 25.69
N PRO A 127 -8.89 -37.56 25.64
CA PRO A 127 -8.49 -38.88 25.13
C PRO A 127 -7.96 -38.87 23.69
N GLU A 128 -8.32 -37.87 22.89
CA GLU A 128 -7.88 -37.74 21.50
C GLU A 128 -6.52 -37.03 21.35
N LYS A 129 -6.04 -36.36 22.40
CA LYS A 129 -4.75 -35.66 22.44
C LYS A 129 -3.72 -36.33 23.36
N HIS A 130 -4.17 -37.01 24.40
CA HIS A 130 -3.33 -37.52 25.47
C HIS A 130 -3.45 -39.03 25.60
N ILE A 131 -2.33 -39.69 25.89
CA ILE A 131 -2.25 -41.12 26.20
C ILE A 131 -1.53 -41.30 27.54
N LEU A 132 -2.07 -42.16 28.41
CA LEU A 132 -1.45 -42.47 29.69
C LEU A 132 -0.12 -43.20 29.47
N LEU A 133 0.86 -42.97 30.34
CA LEU A 133 2.17 -43.62 30.27
C LEU A 133 2.07 -45.16 30.22
N GLU A 134 1.09 -45.74 30.90
CA GLU A 134 0.83 -47.18 30.88
C GLU A 134 0.44 -47.69 29.48
N ASP A 135 -0.45 -46.96 28.80
CA ASP A 135 -0.92 -47.30 27.46
C ASP A 135 0.10 -46.92 26.37
N ALA A 136 0.87 -45.86 26.60
CA ALA A 136 1.98 -45.48 25.75
C ALA A 136 3.08 -46.56 25.77
N LYS A 137 3.41 -47.10 26.96
CA LYS A 137 4.40 -48.18 27.12
C LYS A 137 3.97 -49.50 26.46
N LYS A 138 2.66 -49.77 26.34
CA LYS A 138 2.15 -50.93 25.59
C LYS A 138 2.42 -50.83 24.09
N LYS A 139 2.36 -49.62 23.52
CA LYS A 139 2.62 -49.36 22.09
C LYS A 139 4.11 -49.14 21.80
N ASN A 140 4.83 -48.45 22.69
CA ASN A 140 6.27 -48.23 22.59
C ASN A 140 6.94 -48.31 23.97
N LYS A 141 7.73 -49.37 24.20
CA LYS A 141 8.39 -49.64 25.49
C LYS A 141 9.39 -48.57 25.93
N LYS A 142 9.83 -47.67 25.04
CA LYS A 142 10.77 -46.58 25.35
C LYS A 142 10.10 -45.23 25.64
N ALA A 143 8.76 -45.16 25.61
CA ALA A 143 8.02 -43.92 25.84
C ALA A 143 8.20 -43.37 27.26
N LYS A 144 8.52 -42.09 27.37
CA LYS A 144 8.61 -41.30 28.60
C LYS A 144 7.49 -40.29 28.67
N VAL A 145 7.20 -39.79 29.87
CA VAL A 145 6.26 -38.68 30.08
C VAL A 145 6.77 -37.46 29.31
N GLY A 146 5.90 -36.84 28.52
CA GLY A 146 6.25 -35.73 27.62
C GLY A 146 6.66 -36.14 26.19
N ASP A 147 6.74 -37.43 25.86
CA ASP A 147 7.03 -37.86 24.49
C ASP A 147 5.80 -37.74 23.57
N GLU A 148 6.05 -37.55 22.27
CA GLU A 148 5.03 -37.63 21.20
C GLU A 148 4.93 -39.06 20.69
N LEU A 149 3.78 -39.71 20.88
CA LEU A 149 3.47 -41.01 20.29
C LEU A 149 2.73 -40.82 18.96
N ILE A 150 3.39 -41.17 17.87
CA ILE A 150 2.84 -41.12 16.51
C ILE A 150 2.19 -42.46 16.19
N THR A 151 0.91 -42.44 15.81
CA THR A 151 0.16 -43.63 15.35
C THR A 151 -0.29 -43.41 13.91
N ASN A 152 -0.01 -44.35 13.01
CA ASN A 152 -0.47 -44.26 11.63
C ASN A 152 -1.99 -44.49 11.56
N LEU A 153 -2.69 -43.63 10.83
CA LEU A 153 -4.12 -43.76 10.57
C LEU A 153 -4.36 -44.48 9.24
N GLU A 154 -5.48 -45.21 9.16
CA GLU A 154 -5.85 -45.91 7.92
C GLU A 154 -6.15 -44.90 6.81
N THR A 155 -5.53 -45.13 5.65
CA THR A 155 -5.76 -44.36 4.43
C THR A 155 -6.90 -45.01 3.65
N HIS A 156 -8.07 -44.39 3.65
CA HIS A 156 -9.18 -44.82 2.79
C HIS A 156 -8.86 -44.51 1.31
N THR A 157 -9.25 -45.37 0.38
CA THR A 157 -8.99 -45.16 -1.07
C THR A 157 -9.58 -43.85 -1.61
N ASP A 158 -10.71 -43.41 -1.03
CA ASP A 158 -11.34 -42.13 -1.37
C ASP A 158 -10.55 -40.92 -0.85
N PHE A 159 -9.72 -41.11 0.18
CA PHE A 159 -8.89 -40.05 0.74
C PHE A 159 -7.83 -39.57 -0.26
N GLY A 160 -7.26 -40.46 -1.08
CA GLY A 160 -6.29 -40.07 -2.12
C GLY A 160 -6.87 -39.06 -3.12
N ARG A 161 -8.14 -39.20 -3.49
CA ARG A 161 -8.83 -38.26 -4.39
C ARG A 161 -9.09 -36.90 -3.74
N ILE A 162 -9.54 -36.91 -2.48
CA ILE A 162 -9.83 -35.69 -1.70
C ILE A 162 -8.52 -34.94 -1.40
N ALA A 163 -7.47 -35.66 -1.03
CA ALA A 163 -6.15 -35.12 -0.80
C ALA A 163 -5.58 -34.47 -2.07
N ALA A 164 -5.70 -35.12 -3.23
CA ALA A 164 -5.27 -34.54 -4.50
C ALA A 164 -6.03 -33.25 -4.87
N GLN A 165 -7.36 -33.19 -4.66
CA GLN A 165 -8.14 -31.98 -4.90
C GLN A 165 -7.78 -30.84 -3.94
N THR A 166 -7.59 -31.17 -2.66
CA THR A 166 -7.19 -30.21 -1.62
C THR A 166 -5.81 -29.68 -1.90
N ALA A 167 -4.85 -30.57 -2.19
CA ALA A 167 -3.48 -30.20 -2.54
C ALA A 167 -3.45 -29.29 -3.77
N LYS A 168 -4.23 -29.60 -4.82
CA LYS A 168 -4.37 -28.71 -5.98
C LYS A 168 -4.88 -27.32 -5.59
N GLN A 169 -5.91 -27.23 -4.74
CA GLN A 169 -6.45 -25.94 -4.31
C GLN A 169 -5.45 -25.14 -3.48
N VAL A 170 -4.69 -25.80 -2.62
CA VAL A 170 -3.68 -25.20 -1.75
C VAL A 170 -2.49 -24.71 -2.55
N VAL A 171 -2.02 -25.49 -3.53
CA VAL A 171 -0.98 -25.08 -4.47
C VAL A 171 -1.42 -23.86 -5.26
N ILE A 172 -2.66 -23.85 -5.80
CA ILE A 172 -3.20 -22.68 -6.51
C ILE A 172 -3.29 -21.46 -5.58
N GLN A 173 -3.68 -21.65 -4.31
CA GLN A 173 -3.75 -20.57 -3.33
C GLN A 173 -2.36 -20.02 -3.00
N ARG A 174 -1.39 -20.89 -2.73
CA ARG A 174 0.01 -20.49 -2.44
C ARG A 174 0.67 -19.82 -3.62
N LEU A 175 0.39 -20.31 -4.83
CA LEU A 175 0.83 -19.66 -6.06
C LEU A 175 0.28 -18.24 -6.14
N ARG A 176 -1.02 -18.03 -5.87
CA ARG A 176 -1.62 -16.68 -5.84
C ARG A 176 -1.02 -15.80 -4.75
N GLU A 177 -0.71 -16.34 -3.57
CA GLU A 177 -0.10 -15.59 -2.46
C GLU A 177 1.31 -15.13 -2.81
N ALA A 178 2.12 -16.01 -3.40
CA ALA A 178 3.45 -15.66 -3.88
C ALA A 178 3.40 -14.64 -5.03
N GLU A 179 2.49 -14.82 -6.00
CA GLU A 179 2.28 -13.84 -7.08
C GLU A 179 1.88 -12.47 -6.52
N ARG A 180 1.00 -12.42 -5.51
CA ARG A 180 0.61 -11.19 -4.82
C ARG A 180 1.79 -10.52 -4.13
N GLY A 181 2.62 -11.28 -3.42
CA GLY A 181 3.82 -10.76 -2.76
C GLY A 181 4.80 -10.15 -3.76
N ALA A 182 5.08 -10.86 -4.86
CA ALA A 182 5.97 -10.38 -5.91
C ALA A 182 5.45 -9.09 -6.58
N ILE A 183 4.14 -9.03 -6.87
CA ILE A 183 3.49 -7.82 -7.41
C ILE A 183 3.63 -6.65 -6.44
N TYR A 184 3.37 -6.88 -5.15
CA TYR A 184 3.51 -5.82 -4.14
C TYR A 184 4.92 -5.23 -4.14
N GLU A 185 5.95 -6.06 -4.05
CA GLU A 185 7.33 -5.59 -4.01
C GLU A 185 7.77 -4.86 -5.30
N GLU A 186 7.34 -5.35 -6.46
CA GLU A 186 7.64 -4.73 -7.75
C GLU A 186 7.00 -3.33 -7.85
N PHE A 187 5.69 -3.22 -7.58
CA PHE A 187 4.98 -1.96 -7.73
C PHE A 187 5.28 -0.98 -6.60
N LYS A 188 5.65 -1.46 -5.40
CA LYS A 188 6.04 -0.59 -4.29
C LYS A 188 7.30 0.21 -4.62
N LYS A 189 8.26 -0.40 -5.34
CA LYS A 189 9.48 0.28 -5.82
C LYS A 189 9.19 1.32 -6.91
N ARG A 190 8.09 1.14 -7.64
CA ARG A 190 7.67 1.97 -8.77
C ARG A 190 6.63 3.02 -8.39
N GLU A 191 6.44 3.28 -7.09
CA GLU A 191 5.57 4.35 -6.62
C GLU A 191 6.06 5.72 -7.13
N GLY A 192 5.15 6.48 -7.75
CA GLY A 192 5.48 7.75 -8.39
C GLY A 192 5.92 7.63 -9.86
N GLU A 193 6.03 6.43 -10.42
CA GLU A 193 6.26 6.25 -11.85
C GLU A 193 4.96 6.34 -12.66
N VAL A 194 5.10 6.68 -13.94
CA VAL A 194 4.00 6.67 -14.90
C VAL A 194 3.97 5.33 -15.64
N VAL A 195 2.79 4.72 -15.70
CA VAL A 195 2.55 3.44 -16.36
C VAL A 195 1.46 3.57 -17.41
N SER A 196 1.59 2.81 -18.49
CA SER A 196 0.54 2.67 -19.49
C SER A 196 -0.44 1.61 -19.03
N GLY A 197 -1.74 1.89 -19.11
CA GLY A 197 -2.78 0.96 -18.72
C GLY A 197 -4.00 1.02 -19.64
N VAL A 198 -4.75 -0.08 -19.70
CA VAL A 198 -5.97 -0.19 -20.50
C VAL A 198 -7.18 -0.27 -19.57
N ILE A 199 -8.18 0.58 -19.78
CA ILE A 199 -9.39 0.57 -18.97
C ILE A 199 -10.16 -0.73 -19.25
N GLN A 200 -10.28 -1.61 -18.25
CA GLN A 200 -11.02 -2.88 -18.40
C GLN A 200 -12.50 -2.71 -18.12
N ARG A 201 -12.83 -2.07 -16.98
CA ARG A 201 -14.22 -1.92 -16.54
C ARG A 201 -14.42 -0.73 -15.62
N LYS A 202 -15.68 -0.32 -15.48
CA LYS A 202 -16.12 0.76 -14.60
C LYS A 202 -17.23 0.24 -13.69
N GLU A 203 -17.02 0.30 -12.38
CA GLU A 203 -18.01 -0.09 -11.38
C GLU A 203 -18.45 1.17 -10.62
N GLY A 204 -19.63 1.69 -10.97
CA GLY A 204 -20.11 2.97 -10.45
C GLY A 204 -19.15 4.11 -10.79
N LEU A 205 -18.48 4.62 -9.77
CA LEU A 205 -17.52 5.72 -9.90
C LEU A 205 -16.05 5.27 -9.92
N LEU A 206 -15.77 4.00 -9.64
CA LEU A 206 -14.43 3.44 -9.68
C LEU A 206 -14.11 2.93 -11.09
N VAL A 207 -12.88 3.18 -11.54
CA VAL A 207 -12.38 2.69 -12.82
C VAL A 207 -11.26 1.68 -12.56
N PHE A 208 -11.38 0.50 -13.16
CA PHE A 208 -10.37 -0.54 -13.09
C PHE A 208 -9.55 -0.54 -14.37
N VAL A 209 -8.23 -0.52 -14.20
CA VAL A 209 -7.26 -0.37 -15.28
C VAL A 209 -6.32 -1.58 -15.25
N ASP A 210 -6.18 -2.24 -16.38
CA ASP A 210 -5.15 -3.25 -16.59
C ASP A 210 -3.79 -2.57 -16.74
N ILE A 211 -2.83 -2.93 -15.89
CA ILE A 211 -1.43 -2.48 -16.01
C ILE A 211 -0.50 -3.65 -16.37
N GLY A 212 -1.06 -4.73 -16.95
CA GLY A 212 -0.37 -5.90 -17.48
C GLY A 212 -0.26 -7.03 -16.48
N LYS A 213 0.38 -6.80 -15.33
CA LYS A 213 0.58 -7.83 -14.28
C LYS A 213 -0.52 -7.87 -13.22
N THR A 214 -1.18 -6.73 -12.98
CA THR A 214 -2.24 -6.59 -11.99
C THR A 214 -3.24 -5.54 -12.46
N ASN A 215 -4.34 -5.39 -11.71
CA ASN A 215 -5.32 -4.36 -11.94
C ASN A 215 -5.06 -3.18 -11.00
N GLY A 216 -4.90 -2.00 -11.59
CA GLY A 216 -4.93 -0.74 -10.87
C GLY A 216 -6.35 -0.21 -10.69
N ILE A 217 -6.56 0.57 -9.63
CA ILE A 217 -7.82 1.24 -9.33
C ILE A 217 -7.61 2.74 -9.42
N LEU A 218 -8.47 3.40 -10.19
CA LEU A 218 -8.53 4.85 -10.29
C LEU A 218 -9.78 5.33 -9.54
N THR A 219 -9.56 5.97 -8.40
CA THR A 219 -10.62 6.51 -7.53
C THR A 219 -11.17 7.82 -8.10
N THR A 220 -12.33 8.25 -7.62
CA THR A 220 -12.98 9.49 -8.06
C THR A 220 -12.15 10.75 -7.83
N THR A 221 -11.43 10.80 -6.72
CA THR A 221 -10.57 11.94 -6.36
C THR A 221 -9.36 12.04 -7.27
N GLU A 222 -8.92 10.91 -7.82
CA GLU A 222 -7.74 10.81 -8.67
C GLU A 222 -8.07 10.86 -10.17
N GLN A 223 -9.36 10.95 -10.52
CA GLN A 223 -9.85 11.20 -11.87
C GLN A 223 -9.76 12.68 -12.22
N VAL A 224 -9.49 12.97 -13.49
CA VAL A 224 -9.50 14.32 -14.04
C VAL A 224 -10.94 14.70 -14.38
N PRO A 225 -11.46 15.82 -13.86
CA PRO A 225 -12.80 16.29 -14.22
C PRO A 225 -12.92 16.53 -15.74
N GLY A 226 -13.92 15.92 -16.36
CA GLY A 226 -14.19 16.06 -17.80
C GLY A 226 -13.41 15.08 -18.71
N GLU A 227 -12.48 14.29 -18.17
CA GLU A 227 -11.80 13.23 -18.92
C GLU A 227 -12.71 12.00 -19.07
N ASN A 228 -12.76 11.42 -20.29
CA ASN A 228 -13.64 10.31 -20.60
C ASN A 228 -12.91 8.96 -20.53
N TYR A 229 -13.12 8.23 -19.44
CA TYR A 229 -12.56 6.89 -19.24
C TYR A 229 -13.39 5.79 -19.94
N ARG A 230 -13.25 5.67 -21.27
CA ARG A 230 -13.94 4.63 -22.05
C ARG A 230 -13.24 3.27 -21.92
N ILE A 231 -14.03 2.21 -21.76
CA ILE A 231 -13.54 0.82 -21.74
C ILE A 231 -12.74 0.52 -23.02
N GLY A 232 -11.61 -0.16 -22.87
CA GLY A 232 -10.68 -0.47 -23.96
C GLY A 232 -9.70 0.65 -24.31
N SER A 233 -9.87 1.85 -23.75
CA SER A 233 -8.94 2.96 -24.01
C SER A 233 -7.64 2.75 -23.24
N ARG A 234 -6.51 3.01 -23.92
CA ARG A 234 -5.19 3.03 -23.33
C ARG A 234 -4.84 4.45 -22.93
N LEU A 235 -4.49 4.65 -21.67
CA LEU A 235 -4.08 5.94 -21.10
C LEU A 235 -2.87 5.74 -20.20
N ARG A 236 -2.13 6.81 -19.94
CA ARG A 236 -1.03 6.80 -18.97
C ARG A 236 -1.50 7.26 -17.59
N PHE A 237 -1.08 6.55 -16.56
CA PHE A 237 -1.46 6.76 -15.16
C PHE A 237 -0.22 6.88 -14.29
N LEU A 238 -0.30 7.69 -13.23
CA LEU A 238 0.71 7.70 -12.18
C LEU A 238 0.38 6.60 -11.16
N ILE A 239 1.36 5.80 -10.75
CA ILE A 239 1.22 4.96 -9.56
C ILE A 239 1.28 5.87 -8.35
N LEU A 240 0.14 6.13 -7.70
CA LEU A 240 0.07 7.03 -6.55
C LEU A 240 0.58 6.32 -5.29
N LYS A 241 0.03 5.12 -5.03
CA LYS A 241 0.39 4.28 -3.89
C LYS A 241 0.00 2.83 -4.13
N VAL A 242 0.67 1.92 -3.45
CA VAL A 242 0.36 0.50 -3.43
C VAL A 242 0.01 0.11 -2.00
N ASP A 243 -1.25 -0.27 -1.81
CA ASP A 243 -1.77 -0.71 -0.50
C ASP A 243 -1.84 -2.24 -0.47
N GLU A 244 -1.42 -2.84 0.64
CA GLU A 244 -1.60 -4.27 0.89
C GLU A 244 -2.97 -4.52 1.54
N THR A 245 -3.82 -5.31 0.89
CA THR A 245 -5.11 -5.70 1.45
C THR A 245 -5.18 -7.22 1.63
N PRO A 246 -6.08 -7.75 2.48
CA PRO A 246 -6.27 -9.20 2.63
C PRO A 246 -6.64 -9.92 1.31
N ARG A 247 -7.13 -9.18 0.31
CA ARG A 247 -7.47 -9.71 -1.02
C ARG A 247 -6.32 -9.63 -2.03
N GLY A 248 -5.18 -9.05 -1.64
CA GLY A 248 -4.00 -8.83 -2.47
C GLY A 248 -3.57 -7.35 -2.53
N PRO A 249 -2.44 -7.05 -3.18
CA PRO A 249 -2.00 -5.68 -3.38
C PRO A 249 -2.96 -4.94 -4.30
N VAL A 250 -3.30 -3.71 -3.91
CA VAL A 250 -4.14 -2.80 -4.69
C VAL A 250 -3.27 -1.63 -5.12
N VAL A 251 -3.05 -1.52 -6.43
CA VAL A 251 -2.31 -0.39 -7.01
C VAL A 251 -3.28 0.75 -7.25
N ILE A 252 -3.13 1.84 -6.50
CA ILE A 252 -3.95 3.04 -6.68
C ILE A 252 -3.27 3.94 -7.70
N LEU A 253 -4.01 4.21 -8.77
CA LEU A 253 -3.57 5.02 -9.89
C LEU A 253 -4.10 6.44 -9.77
N SER A 254 -3.39 7.38 -10.40
CA SER A 254 -3.83 8.77 -10.50
C SER A 254 -3.65 9.36 -11.88
N ARG A 255 -4.66 10.12 -12.29
CA ARG A 255 -4.64 11.02 -13.45
C ARG A 255 -4.58 12.49 -13.03
N ALA A 256 -5.04 12.82 -11.84
CA ALA A 256 -5.13 14.20 -11.34
C ALA A 256 -3.82 14.73 -10.73
N HIS A 257 -2.96 13.86 -10.21
CA HIS A 257 -1.77 14.28 -9.47
C HIS A 257 -0.72 15.01 -10.35
N SER A 258 -0.02 16.01 -9.80
CA SER A 258 0.96 16.84 -10.55
C SER A 258 2.15 16.04 -11.08
N LYS A 259 2.64 15.06 -10.33
CA LYS A 259 3.73 14.15 -10.73
C LYS A 259 3.46 13.39 -12.04
N LEU A 260 2.20 13.21 -12.44
CA LEU A 260 1.90 12.64 -13.76
C LEU A 260 2.46 13.50 -14.88
N VAL A 261 2.32 14.82 -14.78
CA VAL A 261 2.86 15.76 -15.78
C VAL A 261 4.38 15.67 -15.83
N HIS A 262 5.04 15.56 -14.67
CA HIS A 262 6.49 15.32 -14.60
C HIS A 262 6.88 14.05 -15.36
N GLY A 263 6.25 12.91 -15.06
CA GLY A 263 6.58 11.65 -15.71
C GLY A 263 6.27 11.63 -17.21
N LEU A 264 5.21 12.33 -17.65
CA LEU A 264 4.92 12.49 -19.08
C LEU A 264 6.01 13.29 -19.80
N PHE A 265 6.47 14.40 -19.21
CA PHE A 265 7.57 15.17 -19.77
C PHE A 265 8.90 14.41 -19.73
N GLN A 266 9.18 13.64 -18.68
CA GLN A 266 10.38 12.81 -18.59
C GLN A 266 10.42 11.76 -19.72
N MET A 267 9.28 11.18 -20.09
CA MET A 267 9.20 10.24 -21.21
C MET A 267 9.36 10.91 -22.59
N GLU A 268 8.93 12.16 -22.72
CA GLU A 268 8.90 12.89 -24.00
C GLU A 268 10.18 13.70 -24.26
N VAL A 269 10.87 14.13 -23.20
CA VAL A 269 12.01 15.06 -23.23
C VAL A 269 13.26 14.35 -22.70
N PRO A 270 14.16 13.89 -23.59
CA PRO A 270 15.40 13.22 -23.19
C PRO A 270 16.28 14.05 -22.24
N GLU A 271 16.24 15.37 -22.36
CA GLU A 271 17.03 16.29 -21.53
C GLU A 271 16.59 16.30 -20.05
N ILE A 272 15.34 15.94 -19.76
CA ILE A 272 14.86 15.74 -18.38
C ILE A 272 15.34 14.39 -17.85
N ASP A 273 15.33 13.36 -18.69
CA ASP A 273 15.77 12.01 -18.33
C ASP A 273 17.29 11.92 -18.11
N SER A 274 18.08 12.65 -18.91
CA SER A 274 19.53 12.81 -18.71
C SER A 274 19.89 13.68 -17.50
N GLY A 275 18.92 14.45 -16.98
CA GLY A 275 19.11 15.38 -15.88
C GLY A 275 19.77 16.72 -16.26
N SER A 276 19.94 17.00 -17.56
CA SER A 276 20.45 18.29 -18.07
C SER A 276 19.45 19.43 -17.80
N VAL A 277 18.15 19.13 -17.92
CA VAL A 277 17.05 20.02 -17.54
C VAL A 277 16.34 19.47 -16.30
N GLU A 278 16.14 20.32 -15.29
CA GLU A 278 15.50 19.95 -14.04
C GLU A 278 14.16 20.66 -13.87
N VAL A 279 13.12 19.89 -13.51
CA VAL A 279 11.82 20.44 -13.13
C VAL A 279 11.83 20.80 -11.64
N LYS A 280 11.75 22.09 -11.32
CA LYS A 280 11.82 22.60 -9.94
C LYS A 280 10.46 22.59 -9.24
N ALA A 281 9.40 22.93 -9.95
CA ALA A 281 8.06 22.99 -9.39
C ALA A 281 6.98 22.74 -10.44
N ILE A 282 5.86 22.17 -10.00
CA ILE A 282 4.66 21.98 -10.83
C ILE A 282 3.44 22.38 -10.02
N ALA A 283 2.66 23.32 -10.54
CA ALA A 283 1.35 23.67 -10.02
C ALA A 283 0.28 23.25 -11.03
N ARG A 284 -0.62 22.37 -10.60
CA ARG A 284 -1.62 21.75 -11.47
C ARG A 284 -3.03 21.98 -10.97
N GLU A 285 -3.91 22.36 -11.90
CA GLU A 285 -5.36 22.21 -11.79
C GLU A 285 -5.80 21.24 -12.89
N ALA A 286 -5.92 19.97 -12.50
CA ALA A 286 -6.11 18.84 -13.40
C ALA A 286 -7.29 19.03 -14.37
N GLY A 287 -7.05 18.76 -15.66
CA GLY A 287 -8.04 18.89 -16.74
C GLY A 287 -8.26 20.32 -17.22
N SER A 288 -7.62 21.31 -16.58
CA SER A 288 -7.74 22.71 -16.98
C SER A 288 -6.42 23.34 -17.36
N ARG A 289 -5.50 23.48 -16.40
CA ARG A 289 -4.23 24.18 -16.62
C ARG A 289 -3.14 23.74 -15.64
N THR A 290 -1.92 23.61 -16.14
CA THR A 290 -0.71 23.33 -15.36
C THR A 290 0.37 24.36 -15.66
N LYS A 291 1.07 24.82 -14.63
CA LYS A 291 2.32 25.56 -14.75
C LYS A 291 3.48 24.68 -14.30
N ILE A 292 4.53 24.64 -15.11
CA ILE A 292 5.75 23.87 -14.83
C ILE A 292 6.96 24.80 -14.87
N ALA A 293 7.73 24.82 -13.78
CA ALA A 293 8.94 25.62 -13.65
C ALA A 293 10.17 24.75 -13.88
N VAL A 294 11.00 25.14 -14.85
CA VAL A 294 12.19 24.40 -15.28
C VAL A 294 13.45 25.25 -15.24
N THR A 295 14.59 24.61 -14.99
CA THR A 295 15.92 25.20 -15.09
C THR A 295 16.86 24.25 -15.84
N SER A 296 17.94 24.78 -16.41
CA SER A 296 19.01 23.98 -17.01
C SER A 296 20.21 23.95 -16.07
N LYS A 297 20.85 22.78 -15.93
CA LYS A 297 22.15 22.64 -15.26
C LYS A 297 23.32 22.89 -16.19
N GLU A 298 23.10 22.72 -17.50
CA GLU A 298 24.14 22.85 -18.52
C GLU A 298 24.04 24.20 -19.23
N SER A 299 25.17 24.88 -19.34
CA SER A 299 25.29 26.11 -20.12
C SER A 299 25.13 25.80 -21.62
N GLY A 300 24.11 26.38 -22.24
CA GLY A 300 23.83 26.21 -23.69
C GLY A 300 22.61 25.36 -24.01
N VAL A 301 22.00 24.72 -23.01
CA VAL A 301 20.69 24.07 -23.16
C VAL A 301 19.59 25.03 -22.72
N ASP A 302 18.66 25.34 -23.62
CA ASP A 302 17.46 26.12 -23.29
C ASP A 302 16.39 25.20 -22.69
N PRO A 303 16.09 25.33 -21.38
CA PRO A 303 15.13 24.44 -20.72
C PRO A 303 13.71 24.60 -21.28
N ILE A 304 13.29 25.81 -21.67
CA ILE A 304 11.96 26.02 -22.23
C ILE A 304 11.89 25.38 -23.62
N GLY A 305 12.89 25.66 -24.47
CA GLY A 305 13.00 25.10 -25.81
C GLY A 305 12.99 23.57 -25.83
N SER A 306 13.68 22.92 -24.90
CA SER A 306 13.71 21.45 -24.78
C SER A 306 12.34 20.85 -24.46
N LEU A 307 11.55 21.46 -23.58
CA LEU A 307 10.20 20.96 -23.24
C LEU A 307 9.16 21.27 -24.32
N VAL A 308 9.26 22.42 -24.99
CA VAL A 308 8.35 22.80 -26.08
C VAL A 308 8.62 21.94 -27.33
N GLY A 309 9.90 21.72 -27.65
CA GLY A 309 10.32 21.04 -28.87
C GLY A 309 10.08 21.88 -30.13
N GLN A 310 10.47 21.34 -31.29
CA GLN A 310 10.29 22.04 -32.56
C GLN A 310 8.81 22.36 -32.79
N LYS A 311 8.48 23.64 -32.96
CA LYS A 311 7.10 24.13 -33.17
C LYS A 311 6.09 23.67 -32.10
N GLY A 312 6.53 23.33 -30.88
CA GLY A 312 5.63 22.90 -29.82
C GLY A 312 5.19 21.44 -29.89
N VAL A 313 5.82 20.60 -30.73
CA VAL A 313 5.40 19.20 -30.92
C VAL A 313 5.42 18.40 -29.60
N ARG A 314 6.48 18.53 -28.80
CA ARG A 314 6.64 17.76 -27.55
C ARG A 314 5.58 18.13 -26.51
N VAL A 315 5.43 19.44 -26.25
CA VAL A 315 4.40 19.92 -25.31
C VAL A 315 2.99 19.58 -25.80
N GLN A 316 2.73 19.61 -27.12
CA GLN A 316 1.43 19.23 -27.66
C GLN A 316 1.12 17.74 -27.49
N THR A 317 2.12 16.86 -27.59
CA THR A 317 1.98 15.42 -27.26
C THR A 317 1.49 15.24 -25.82
N VAL A 318 2.12 15.94 -24.87
CA VAL A 318 1.73 15.88 -23.45
C VAL A 318 0.33 16.48 -23.23
N ILE A 319 0.00 17.61 -23.87
CA ILE A 319 -1.34 18.22 -23.80
C ILE A 319 -2.42 17.25 -24.31
N ASN A 320 -2.14 16.53 -25.41
CA ASN A 320 -3.07 15.56 -25.99
C ASN A 320 -3.27 14.36 -25.06
N GLU A 321 -2.23 13.87 -24.39
CA GLU A 321 -2.31 12.80 -23.37
C GLU A 321 -3.07 13.25 -22.11
N LEU A 322 -3.12 14.56 -21.83
CA LEU A 322 -3.90 15.15 -20.74
C LEU A 322 -5.30 15.62 -21.18
N SER A 323 -5.79 15.12 -22.32
CA SER A 323 -7.13 15.44 -22.85
C SER A 323 -7.38 16.94 -23.06
N GLY A 324 -6.34 17.71 -23.41
CA GLY A 324 -6.44 19.14 -23.73
C GLY A 324 -6.16 20.08 -22.54
N GLU A 325 -5.59 19.58 -21.44
CA GLU A 325 -5.11 20.41 -20.34
C GLU A 325 -4.04 21.40 -20.84
N LYS A 326 -4.20 22.71 -20.56
CA LYS A 326 -3.24 23.73 -21.01
C LYS A 326 -1.97 23.69 -20.15
N ILE A 327 -0.80 23.69 -20.77
CA ILE A 327 0.47 23.68 -20.03
C ILE A 327 1.25 24.96 -20.33
N ASP A 328 1.61 25.70 -19.28
CA ASP A 328 2.55 26.81 -19.36
C ASP A 328 3.90 26.36 -18.82
N ILE A 329 4.94 26.44 -19.65
CA ILE A 329 6.33 26.17 -19.26
C ILE A 329 6.99 27.51 -18.94
N ILE A 330 7.57 27.62 -17.74
CA ILE A 330 8.22 28.85 -17.27
C ILE A 330 9.65 28.59 -16.83
N MET A 331 10.48 29.62 -16.94
CA MET A 331 11.86 29.59 -16.43
C MET A 331 11.84 29.80 -14.92
N TRP A 332 12.44 28.85 -14.19
CA TRP A 332 12.72 29.00 -12.78
C TRP A 332 13.93 29.92 -12.57
N SER A 333 13.88 30.76 -11.54
CA SER A 333 14.98 31.61 -11.11
C SER A 333 15.19 31.46 -9.60
N GLU A 334 16.44 31.58 -9.15
CA GLU A 334 16.78 31.65 -7.73
C GLU A 334 16.26 32.93 -7.08
N LYS A 335 16.14 34.01 -7.87
CA LYS A 335 15.61 35.29 -7.39
C LYS A 335 14.10 35.23 -7.35
N GLU A 336 13.52 35.44 -6.17
CA GLU A 336 12.08 35.29 -5.94
C GLU A 336 11.25 36.28 -6.77
N THR A 337 11.73 37.52 -6.91
CA THR A 337 11.04 38.55 -7.71
C THR A 337 10.95 38.16 -9.19
N GLU A 338 12.02 37.60 -9.74
CA GLU A 338 12.08 37.13 -11.12
C GLU A 338 11.24 35.87 -11.30
N PHE A 339 11.32 34.92 -10.37
CA PHE A 339 10.54 33.69 -10.43
C PHE A 339 9.02 33.97 -10.31
N ILE A 340 8.62 34.87 -9.41
CA ILE A 340 7.24 35.35 -9.29
C ILE A 340 6.82 36.00 -10.60
N SER A 341 7.60 36.92 -11.17
CA SER A 341 7.30 37.54 -12.47
C SER A 341 7.08 36.50 -13.57
N ASN A 342 7.98 35.52 -13.70
CA ASN A 342 7.91 34.45 -14.70
C ASN A 342 6.66 33.57 -14.52
N SER A 343 6.20 33.37 -13.28
CA SER A 343 5.03 32.54 -12.97
C SER A 343 3.70 33.10 -13.49
N PHE A 344 3.64 34.40 -13.79
CA PHE A 344 2.46 35.07 -14.35
C PHE A 344 2.29 34.87 -15.85
N SER A 345 3.30 34.32 -16.54
CA SER A 345 3.23 34.00 -17.97
C SER A 345 1.91 33.29 -18.30
N PRO A 346 1.13 33.77 -19.29
CA PRO A 346 1.50 34.71 -20.36
C PRO A 346 1.35 36.22 -20.06
N ALA A 347 0.84 36.60 -18.89
CA ALA A 347 0.67 38.02 -18.56
C ALA A 347 2.03 38.69 -18.27
N LYS A 348 2.25 39.88 -18.82
CA LYS A 348 3.48 40.65 -18.57
C LYS A 348 3.36 41.43 -17.26
N VAL A 349 4.29 41.17 -16.35
CA VAL A 349 4.41 41.86 -15.06
C VAL A 349 5.27 43.11 -15.23
N LEU A 350 4.83 44.22 -14.63
CA LEU A 350 5.59 45.48 -14.61
C LEU A 350 6.59 45.49 -13.45
N ASN A 351 6.13 45.09 -12.26
CA ASN A 351 6.95 45.10 -11.06
C ASN A 351 6.45 44.07 -10.04
N VAL A 352 7.37 43.55 -9.23
CA VAL A 352 7.07 42.66 -8.10
C VAL A 352 7.64 43.28 -6.84
N LYS A 353 6.78 43.59 -5.88
CA LYS A 353 7.15 44.12 -4.56
C LYS A 353 6.92 43.05 -3.51
N ILE A 354 7.97 42.69 -2.78
CA ILE A 354 7.85 41.82 -1.60
C ILE A 354 7.33 42.70 -0.47
N ILE A 355 6.13 42.39 0.03
CA ILE A 355 5.53 43.12 1.16
C ILE A 355 6.11 42.57 2.46
N ASP A 356 6.10 41.25 2.59
CA ASP A 356 6.51 40.54 3.80
C ASP A 356 7.25 39.27 3.39
N ASN A 357 8.52 39.18 3.78
CA ASN A 357 9.38 38.04 3.47
C ASN A 357 9.07 36.83 4.37
N ASP A 358 8.71 37.07 5.62
CA ASP A 358 8.46 36.01 6.61
C ASP A 358 7.16 35.28 6.30
N ARG A 359 6.12 36.05 5.92
CA ARG A 359 4.83 35.50 5.49
C ARG A 359 4.78 35.09 4.02
N ARG A 360 5.87 35.28 3.27
CA ARG A 360 5.95 35.05 1.83
C ARG A 360 4.81 35.73 1.07
N HIS A 361 4.66 37.04 1.26
CA HIS A 361 3.61 37.85 0.64
C HIS A 361 4.22 38.84 -0.37
N ALA A 362 3.75 38.76 -1.61
CA ALA A 362 4.19 39.62 -2.71
C ALA A 362 3.01 40.34 -3.38
N LEU A 363 3.27 41.57 -3.82
CA LEU A 363 2.39 42.38 -4.66
C LEU A 363 2.94 42.42 -6.08
N VAL A 364 2.11 42.05 -7.04
CA VAL A 364 2.44 42.04 -8.46
C VAL A 364 1.68 43.15 -9.16
N GLU A 365 2.42 44.08 -9.74
CA GLU A 365 1.87 45.19 -10.51
C GLU A 365 1.84 44.81 -12.00
N VAL A 366 0.66 44.92 -12.61
CA VAL A 366 0.43 44.62 -14.03
C VAL A 366 -0.28 45.80 -14.68
N SER A 367 -0.12 45.98 -15.98
CA SER A 367 -0.88 47.01 -16.71
C SER A 367 -2.38 46.69 -16.72
N ASP A 368 -3.23 47.72 -16.89
CA ASP A 368 -4.69 47.58 -16.91
C ASP A 368 -5.18 46.52 -17.91
N ASP A 369 -4.56 46.47 -19.10
CA ASP A 369 -4.89 45.53 -20.16
C ASP A 369 -4.51 44.09 -19.82
N GLN A 370 -3.47 43.91 -18.99
CA GLN A 370 -2.99 42.60 -18.55
C GLN A 370 -3.65 42.15 -17.24
N PHE A 371 -4.34 43.03 -16.50
CA PHE A 371 -4.92 42.72 -15.19
C PHE A 371 -5.87 41.52 -15.23
N SER A 372 -6.79 41.51 -16.20
CA SER A 372 -7.73 40.39 -16.39
C SER A 372 -7.02 39.08 -16.76
N LEU A 373 -5.97 39.16 -17.58
CA LEU A 373 -5.16 38.00 -17.97
C LEU A 373 -4.32 37.46 -16.81
N ALA A 374 -3.76 38.37 -16.01
CA ALA A 374 -2.93 38.07 -14.84
C ALA A 374 -3.74 37.33 -13.76
N ILE A 375 -4.97 37.77 -13.49
CA ILE A 375 -5.90 37.05 -12.60
C ILE A 375 -6.32 35.71 -13.24
N GLY A 376 -6.69 35.74 -14.51
CA GLY A 376 -7.20 34.59 -15.26
C GLY A 376 -8.63 34.22 -14.90
N LYS A 377 -9.21 33.26 -15.63
CA LYS A 377 -10.60 32.82 -15.42
C LYS A 377 -10.77 32.33 -13.97
N ARG A 378 -11.66 32.96 -13.20
CA ARG A 378 -11.90 32.65 -11.77
C ARG A 378 -10.65 32.69 -10.89
N GLY A 379 -9.67 33.53 -11.23
CA GLY A 379 -8.41 33.63 -10.48
C GLY A 379 -7.47 32.44 -10.65
N GLN A 380 -7.67 31.60 -11.67
CA GLN A 380 -6.85 30.41 -11.91
C GLN A 380 -5.36 30.74 -12.10
N ASN A 381 -5.03 31.82 -12.82
CA ASN A 381 -3.64 32.10 -13.15
C ASN A 381 -2.85 32.53 -11.89
N VAL A 382 -3.42 33.44 -11.09
CA VAL A 382 -2.86 33.82 -9.77
C VAL A 382 -2.75 32.61 -8.84
N ARG A 383 -3.77 31.75 -8.78
CA ARG A 383 -3.75 30.57 -7.90
C ARG A 383 -2.67 29.57 -8.27
N LEU A 384 -2.47 29.34 -9.56
CA LEU A 384 -1.40 28.49 -10.06
C LEU A 384 -0.02 29.11 -9.79
N ALA A 385 0.14 30.42 -10.01
CA ALA A 385 1.38 31.15 -9.70
C ALA A 385 1.72 31.08 -8.20
N ALA A 386 0.74 31.31 -7.33
CA ALA A 386 0.88 31.20 -5.87
C ALA A 386 1.26 29.78 -5.43
N LYS A 387 0.59 28.76 -5.98
CA LYS A 387 0.93 27.34 -5.71
C LYS A 387 2.33 26.97 -6.20
N LEU A 388 2.75 27.51 -7.34
CA LEU A 388 4.04 27.19 -7.97
C LEU A 388 5.22 27.80 -7.22
N THR A 389 5.06 29.05 -6.79
CA THR A 389 6.09 29.81 -6.06
C THR A 389 6.07 29.53 -4.56
N GLY A 390 4.91 29.12 -4.01
CA GLY A 390 4.68 29.01 -2.58
C GLY A 390 4.50 30.36 -1.88
N TRP A 391 4.21 31.43 -2.64
CA TRP A 391 3.96 32.78 -2.14
C TRP A 391 2.47 33.10 -2.15
N LYS A 392 2.01 33.90 -1.20
CA LYS A 392 0.74 34.60 -1.31
C LYS A 392 0.95 35.79 -2.23
N ILE A 393 0.16 35.87 -3.30
CA ILE A 393 0.35 36.88 -4.34
C ILE A 393 -0.94 37.67 -4.54
N ASP A 394 -0.84 38.99 -4.38
CA ASP A 394 -1.89 39.94 -4.74
C ASP A 394 -1.52 40.65 -6.04
N VAL A 395 -2.53 40.93 -6.87
CA VAL A 395 -2.34 41.59 -8.17
C VAL A 395 -3.00 42.96 -8.14
N ARG A 396 -2.30 43.98 -8.65
CA ARG A 396 -2.77 45.36 -8.68
C ARG A 396 -2.53 46.01 -10.03
N SER A 397 -3.44 46.90 -10.43
CA SER A 397 -3.19 47.85 -11.51
C SER A 397 -2.67 49.20 -10.97
N PRO A 398 -1.72 49.87 -11.67
CA PRO A 398 -1.27 51.23 -11.35
C PRO A 398 -2.39 52.27 -11.15
N LYS A 399 -3.57 52.08 -11.76
CA LYS A 399 -4.71 53.00 -11.61
C LYS A 399 -5.51 52.80 -10.32
N GLU A 400 -5.47 51.60 -9.74
CA GLU A 400 -6.04 51.38 -8.41
C GLU A 400 -5.08 51.95 -7.37
N LYS A 401 -5.09 53.26 -7.13
CA LYS A 401 -4.50 53.84 -5.92
C LYS A 401 -5.43 53.54 -4.72
N VAL A 402 -5.47 52.30 -4.26
CA VAL A 402 -5.88 52.02 -2.88
C VAL A 402 -4.65 52.27 -2.01
N GLY A 403 -4.73 53.31 -1.17
CA GLY A 403 -3.70 53.64 -0.21
C GLY A 403 -3.54 52.51 0.80
N PHE A 404 -2.31 52.05 0.97
CA PHE A 404 -1.88 51.46 2.24
C PHE A 404 -1.43 52.63 3.11
N ASP A 405 -2.35 53.54 3.43
CA ASP A 405 -2.13 54.46 4.55
C ASP A 405 -2.70 53.72 5.76
N GLU A 406 -1.76 53.34 6.63
CA GLU A 406 -1.94 53.04 8.05
C GLU A 406 -3.08 52.08 8.40
N VAL A 407 -2.72 50.81 8.63
CA VAL A 407 -3.48 49.98 9.57
C VAL A 407 -3.35 50.67 10.93
N GLU A 408 -4.34 51.51 11.27
CA GLU A 408 -4.52 52.00 12.63
C GLU A 408 -4.54 50.78 13.55
N THR A 409 -3.52 50.70 14.40
CA THR A 409 -3.53 49.84 15.56
C THR A 409 -4.76 50.24 16.40
N PRO A 410 -5.61 49.29 16.83
CA PRO A 410 -6.69 49.62 17.74
C PRO A 410 -6.05 50.15 19.02
N LYS A 411 -6.30 51.43 19.34
CA LYS A 411 -5.95 51.97 20.66
C LYS A 411 -6.70 51.16 21.71
N GLU A 412 -5.94 50.52 22.59
CA GLU A 412 -6.48 49.94 23.82
C GLU A 412 -7.16 51.06 24.62
N GLU A 413 -8.48 50.98 24.73
CA GLU A 413 -9.24 51.72 25.73
C GLU A 413 -8.81 51.22 27.11
N THR A 414 -8.05 52.05 27.80
CA THR A 414 -7.73 51.88 29.21
C THR A 414 -8.99 52.28 29.99
N GLU A 415 -9.69 51.30 30.56
CA GLU A 415 -10.74 51.53 31.55
C GLU A 415 -10.10 52.12 32.82
N GLU A 416 -10.27 53.43 33.02
CA GLU A 416 -10.04 54.06 34.31
C GLU A 416 -11.11 53.60 35.31
N ALA A 417 -10.69 52.77 36.27
CA ALA A 417 -11.45 52.45 37.46
C ALA A 417 -11.58 53.69 38.36
N GLN A 418 -12.70 54.41 38.26
CA GLN A 418 -13.16 55.33 39.30
C GLN A 418 -13.99 54.57 40.33
N GLY A 419 -13.33 54.04 41.35
CA GLY A 419 -13.96 53.62 42.60
C GLY A 419 -13.97 54.78 43.60
N ALA A 420 -15.10 55.49 43.71
CA ALA A 420 -15.36 56.44 44.77
C ALA A 420 -16.28 55.80 45.83
N GLU A 421 -15.77 55.77 47.05
CA GLU A 421 -16.43 55.70 48.37
C GLU A 421 -17.96 55.58 48.41
N LYS A 422 -18.46 54.52 49.08
CA LYS A 422 -19.16 54.62 50.36
C LYS A 422 -19.43 53.27 51.01
#